data_AF-F3ZRP8-F1
#
_entry.id   AF-F3ZRP8-F1
#
_cell.length_a   1.000
_cell.length_b   1.000
_cell.length_c   1.000
_cell.angle_alpha   90.00
_cell.angle_beta   90.00
_cell.angle_gamma   90.00
#
_symmetry.space_group_name_H-M   'P 1'
#
loop_
_entity.id
_entity.type
_entity.pdbx_description
1 polymer ?
#
loop_
_entity_poly.entity_id
_entity_poly.type
_entity_poly.pdbx_seq_one_letter_code
_entity_poly.pdbx_strand_id
1 'polypeptide(L)'
;MNKKYVALSIASVMSAFFAMGILDIIGIATNYVKVDFQLSDTFVGILSFMLFLSFLLFSVPTGALMNKIGQKKTVMLSILVMCAALSCLLISYTLPSVVVFFLILGVGITLIQVGLSPLLANIVSGKSLASALTFGQFVKALGSFLIPILGAWASFYLGSWRYLFPFLIAYSILSILILHFTPIHEQKVSKSMSMKAAFSLLGHRVILLSFLSMLCHVGLDVGMNIASPKLMVERVGGSIEVATYANSVYFLFRTVGCFLGSLVLSKVSHKVFYNVSMLIIILGAAGLFFADNVYTLYLCIGLVAIGNSNVYPIIVSRCMLYLPDNKNEVSALMVTGLFGGAIFPLIMGIASDAMNTQVGGLIVLSLGILYMMFWSVRVKEQ
;
A
#
# COMPACT_ATOMS: atom_id res chain seq x y z
N MET A 1 -31.21 2.84 -4.22
CA MET A 1 -30.85 2.38 -2.86
C MET A 1 -31.16 3.48 -1.85
N ASN A 2 -31.72 3.12 -0.70
CA ASN A 2 -31.93 4.07 0.41
C ASN A 2 -30.56 4.58 0.91
N LYS A 3 -30.39 5.92 1.02
CA LYS A 3 -29.12 6.58 1.38
C LYS A 3 -28.49 6.01 2.65
N LYS A 4 -29.31 5.58 3.61
CA LYS A 4 -28.87 4.95 4.86
C LYS A 4 -28.13 3.63 4.64
N TYR A 5 -28.57 2.83 3.67
CA TYR A 5 -27.91 1.56 3.31
C TYR A 5 -26.57 1.80 2.62
N VAL A 6 -26.47 2.78 1.72
CA VAL A 6 -25.20 3.15 1.06
C VAL A 6 -24.17 3.60 2.10
N ALA A 7 -24.58 4.47 3.04
CA ALA A 7 -23.70 4.94 4.10
C ALA A 7 -23.19 3.79 4.99
N LEU A 8 -24.07 2.85 5.35
CA LEU A 8 -23.68 1.66 6.12
C LEU A 8 -22.70 0.77 5.35
N SER A 9 -22.94 0.55 4.06
CA SER A 9 -22.03 -0.21 3.19
C SER A 9 -20.65 0.44 3.09
N ILE A 10 -20.57 1.75 2.91
CA ILE A 10 -19.29 2.49 2.90
C ILE A 10 -18.61 2.36 4.26
N ALA A 11 -19.31 2.60 5.37
CA ALA A 11 -18.73 2.51 6.71
C ALA A 11 -18.18 1.11 7.01
N SER A 12 -18.88 0.06 6.58
CA SER A 12 -18.41 -1.32 6.71
C SER A 12 -17.13 -1.59 5.92
N VAL A 13 -17.02 -1.09 4.69
CA VAL A 13 -15.79 -1.21 3.90
C VAL A 13 -14.66 -0.37 4.50
N MET A 14 -14.96 0.81 5.06
CA MET A 14 -13.96 1.63 5.78
C MET A 14 -13.44 0.93 7.03
N SER A 15 -14.29 0.21 7.77
CA SER A 15 -13.84 -0.65 8.88
C SER A 15 -12.83 -1.70 8.40
N ALA A 16 -13.04 -2.28 7.21
CA ALA A 16 -12.11 -3.24 6.63
C ALA A 16 -10.80 -2.59 6.12
N PHE A 17 -10.85 -1.35 5.61
CA PHE A 17 -9.64 -0.55 5.34
C PHE A 17 -8.87 -0.25 6.63
N PHE A 18 -9.56 0.05 7.73
CA PHE A 18 -8.91 0.24 9.02
C PHE A 18 -8.30 -1.07 9.53
N ALA A 19 -9.01 -2.20 9.41
CA ALA A 19 -8.50 -3.53 9.72
C ALA A 19 -7.22 -3.83 8.93
N MET A 20 -7.21 -3.54 7.63
CA MET A 20 -6.02 -3.61 6.79
C MET A 20 -4.86 -2.77 7.33
N GLY A 21 -5.15 -1.58 7.84
CA GLY A 21 -4.16 -0.68 8.44
C GLY A 21 -3.56 -1.20 9.73
N ILE A 22 -4.41 -1.62 10.68
CA ILE A 22 -3.95 -2.12 11.99
C ILE A 22 -3.25 -3.49 11.90
N LEU A 23 -3.56 -4.28 10.88
CA LEU A 23 -2.90 -5.56 10.65
C LEU A 23 -1.63 -5.41 9.79
N ASP A 24 -1.27 -4.20 9.37
CA ASP A 24 0.02 -3.84 8.77
C ASP A 24 1.13 -3.76 9.83
N ILE A 25 1.15 -4.74 10.75
CA ILE A 25 2.07 -4.79 11.88
C ILE A 25 3.50 -5.13 11.46
N ILE A 26 3.70 -5.49 10.19
CA ILE A 26 4.99 -5.83 9.58
C ILE A 26 6.05 -4.80 9.94
N GLY A 27 5.73 -3.52 9.83
CA GLY A 27 6.69 -2.44 10.09
C GLY A 27 7.32 -2.49 11.48
N ILE A 28 6.53 -2.79 12.53
CA ILE A 28 7.08 -2.93 13.89
C ILE A 28 7.56 -4.35 14.18
N ALA A 29 6.87 -5.36 13.64
CA ALA A 29 7.21 -6.76 13.84
C ALA A 29 8.65 -7.04 13.38
N THR A 30 9.05 -6.50 12.22
CA THR A 30 10.41 -6.61 11.72
C THR A 30 11.46 -6.06 12.69
N ASN A 31 11.19 -4.92 13.34
CA ASN A 31 12.11 -4.31 14.30
C ASN A 31 12.22 -5.15 15.59
N TYR A 32 11.10 -5.52 16.20
CA TYR A 32 11.11 -6.32 17.43
C TYR A 32 11.73 -7.70 17.20
N VAL A 33 11.33 -8.39 16.13
CA VAL A 33 11.88 -9.70 15.78
C VAL A 33 13.37 -9.63 15.50
N LYS A 34 13.86 -8.55 14.85
CA LYS A 34 15.30 -8.36 14.62
C LYS A 34 16.06 -8.35 15.95
N VAL A 35 15.57 -7.60 16.94
CA VAL A 35 16.21 -7.49 18.25
C VAL A 35 16.07 -8.80 19.03
N ASP A 36 14.86 -9.35 19.12
CA ASP A 36 14.55 -10.54 19.93
C ASP A 36 15.32 -11.78 19.47
N PHE A 37 15.54 -11.93 18.16
CA PHE A 37 16.27 -13.07 17.57
C PHE A 37 17.66 -12.72 17.06
N GLN A 38 18.16 -11.50 17.33
CA GLN A 38 19.47 -11.01 16.88
C GLN A 38 19.72 -11.22 15.38
N LEU A 39 18.72 -10.89 14.55
CA LEU A 39 18.77 -11.15 13.11
C LEU A 39 19.67 -10.15 12.38
N SER A 40 20.30 -10.63 11.32
CA SER A 40 21.04 -9.76 10.39
C SER A 40 20.09 -8.89 9.56
N ASP A 41 20.58 -7.73 9.12
CA ASP A 41 19.85 -6.87 8.19
C ASP A 41 19.47 -7.58 6.89
N THR A 42 20.31 -8.50 6.42
CA THR A 42 20.01 -9.35 5.25
C THR A 42 18.76 -10.18 5.47
N PHE A 43 18.63 -10.81 6.64
CA PHE A 43 17.47 -11.65 6.94
C PHE A 43 16.20 -10.82 7.09
N VAL A 44 16.28 -9.64 7.73
CA VAL A 44 15.19 -8.67 7.77
C VAL A 44 14.76 -8.24 6.36
N GLY A 45 15.72 -7.98 5.48
CA GLY A 45 15.46 -7.68 4.07
C GLY A 45 14.73 -8.81 3.34
N ILE A 46 15.07 -10.07 3.63
CA ILE A 46 14.36 -11.24 3.08
C ILE A 46 12.90 -11.27 3.57
N LEU A 47 12.63 -10.98 4.84
CA LEU A 47 11.25 -10.91 5.37
C LEU A 47 10.42 -9.83 4.65
N SER A 48 11.02 -8.65 4.40
CA SER A 48 10.37 -7.61 3.61
C SER A 48 10.18 -8.01 2.15
N PHE A 49 11.15 -8.70 1.54
CA PHE A 49 11.04 -9.21 0.18
C PHE A 49 9.91 -10.23 0.02
N MET A 50 9.72 -11.12 1.01
CA MET A 50 8.62 -12.10 1.04
C MET A 50 7.24 -11.43 0.96
N LEU A 51 7.07 -10.25 1.56
CA LEU A 51 5.83 -9.48 1.48
C LEU A 51 5.55 -9.03 0.04
N PHE A 52 6.54 -8.43 -0.62
CA PHE A 52 6.37 -8.01 -2.02
C PHE A 52 6.19 -9.20 -2.95
N LEU A 53 6.89 -10.30 -2.69
CA LEU A 53 6.71 -11.55 -3.43
C LEU A 53 5.28 -12.10 -3.25
N SER A 54 4.67 -11.91 -2.08
CA SER A 54 3.28 -12.30 -1.85
C SER A 54 2.32 -11.52 -2.77
N PHE A 55 2.55 -10.22 -2.98
CA PHE A 55 1.77 -9.45 -3.96
C PHE A 55 1.95 -10.01 -5.38
N LEU A 56 3.17 -10.40 -5.78
CA LEU A 56 3.40 -10.96 -7.10
C LEU A 56 2.69 -12.31 -7.29
N LEU A 57 2.79 -13.19 -6.30
CA LEU A 57 2.32 -14.58 -6.39
C LEU A 57 0.81 -14.72 -6.15
N PHE A 58 0.25 -13.99 -5.18
CA PHE A 58 -1.11 -14.22 -4.70
C PHE A 58 -2.14 -13.20 -5.18
N SER A 59 -1.74 -12.10 -5.82
CA SER A 59 -2.72 -11.11 -6.29
C SER A 59 -3.65 -11.67 -7.37
N VAL A 60 -3.09 -12.32 -8.39
CA VAL A 60 -3.88 -12.96 -9.47
C VAL A 60 -4.75 -14.11 -8.94
N PRO A 61 -4.23 -15.06 -8.14
CA PRO A 61 -5.07 -16.05 -7.46
C PRO A 61 -6.21 -15.45 -6.63
N THR A 62 -5.98 -14.31 -5.98
CA THR A 62 -7.03 -13.61 -5.22
C THR A 62 -8.15 -13.13 -6.14
N GLY A 63 -7.83 -12.56 -7.31
CA GLY A 63 -8.84 -12.20 -8.30
C GLY A 63 -9.71 -13.39 -8.72
N ALA A 64 -9.10 -14.56 -8.93
CA ALA A 64 -9.82 -15.80 -9.24
C ALA A 64 -10.69 -16.28 -8.08
N LEU A 65 -10.20 -16.13 -6.85
CA LEU A 65 -10.95 -16.45 -5.63
C LEU A 65 -12.19 -15.56 -5.50
N MET A 66 -12.07 -14.26 -5.77
CA MET A 66 -13.19 -13.31 -5.74
C MET A 66 -14.29 -13.69 -6.74
N ASN A 67 -13.95 -14.22 -7.91
CA ASN A 67 -14.94 -14.72 -8.87
C ASN A 67 -15.66 -15.99 -8.38
N LYS A 68 -15.04 -16.80 -7.52
CA LYS A 68 -15.61 -18.05 -6.99
C LYS A 68 -16.48 -17.83 -5.76
N ILE A 69 -15.97 -17.10 -4.76
CA ILE A 69 -16.63 -16.96 -3.46
C ILE A 69 -17.26 -15.58 -3.23
N GLY A 70 -17.00 -14.62 -4.12
CA GLY A 70 -17.41 -13.23 -3.97
C GLY A 70 -16.33 -12.36 -3.31
N GLN A 71 -16.43 -11.06 -3.55
CA GLN A 71 -15.48 -10.04 -3.10
C GLN A 71 -15.56 -9.85 -1.58
N LYS A 72 -16.77 -9.77 -1.02
CA LYS A 72 -16.99 -9.61 0.42
C LYS A 72 -16.42 -10.79 1.21
N LYS A 73 -16.69 -12.03 0.77
CA LYS A 73 -16.15 -13.22 1.42
C LYS A 73 -14.62 -13.30 1.31
N THR A 74 -14.06 -12.84 0.21
CA THR A 74 -12.59 -12.76 0.04
C THR A 74 -11.97 -11.79 1.05
N VAL A 75 -12.55 -10.61 1.25
CA VAL A 75 -12.10 -9.65 2.27
C VAL A 75 -12.26 -10.20 3.69
N MET A 76 -13.35 -10.91 3.98
CA MET A 76 -13.50 -11.56 5.29
C MET A 76 -12.45 -12.66 5.50
N LEU A 77 -12.20 -13.49 4.48
CA LEU A 77 -11.19 -14.54 4.51
C LEU A 77 -9.78 -13.95 4.71
N SER A 78 -9.46 -12.84 4.04
CA SER A 78 -8.16 -12.21 4.20
C SER A 78 -7.91 -11.76 5.63
N ILE A 79 -8.91 -11.13 6.27
CA ILE A 79 -8.82 -10.74 7.68
C ILE A 79 -8.63 -11.97 8.58
N LEU A 80 -9.34 -13.07 8.31
CA LEU A 80 -9.17 -14.33 9.05
C LEU A 80 -7.75 -14.90 8.90
N VAL A 81 -7.19 -14.89 7.69
CA VAL A 81 -5.81 -15.34 7.43
C VAL A 81 -4.80 -14.50 8.20
N MET A 82 -4.98 -13.18 8.25
CA MET A 82 -4.13 -12.29 9.04
C MET A 82 -4.28 -12.53 10.55
N CYS A 83 -5.49 -12.77 11.05
CA CYS A 83 -5.71 -13.19 12.44
C CYS A 83 -5.00 -14.51 12.74
N ALA A 84 -5.03 -15.48 11.82
CA ALA A 84 -4.32 -16.75 12.00
C ALA A 84 -2.80 -16.54 12.09
N ALA A 85 -2.23 -15.62 11.30
CA ALA A 85 -0.83 -15.24 11.41
C ALA A 85 -0.51 -14.69 12.81
N LEU A 86 -1.31 -13.75 13.32
CA LEU A 86 -1.13 -13.18 14.66
C LEU A 86 -1.26 -14.24 15.76
N SER A 87 -2.26 -15.12 15.67
CA SER A 87 -2.44 -16.22 16.62
C SER A 87 -1.28 -17.21 16.62
N CYS A 88 -0.65 -17.45 15.45
CA CYS A 88 0.54 -18.30 15.36
C CYS A 88 1.68 -17.79 16.27
N LEU A 89 1.94 -16.48 16.27
CA LEU A 89 2.95 -15.86 17.14
C LEU A 89 2.55 -15.75 18.62
N LEU A 90 1.25 -15.76 18.93
CA LEU A 90 0.79 -15.86 20.32
C LEU A 90 1.08 -17.24 20.90
N ILE A 91 0.88 -18.29 20.11
CA ILE A 91 1.06 -19.68 20.55
C ILE A 91 2.55 -20.06 20.58
N SER A 92 3.31 -19.69 19.56
CA SER A 92 4.73 -20.02 19.44
C SER A 92 5.55 -18.82 19.01
N TYR A 93 6.59 -18.49 19.78
CA TYR A 93 7.53 -17.41 19.46
C TYR A 93 8.94 -17.97 19.26
N THR A 94 9.13 -18.58 18.08
CA THR A 94 10.40 -19.15 17.64
C THR A 94 10.71 -18.61 16.25
N LEU A 95 11.98 -18.71 15.81
CA LEU A 95 12.35 -18.21 14.48
C LEU A 95 11.51 -18.86 13.34
N PRO A 96 11.20 -20.18 13.35
CA PRO A 96 10.29 -20.75 12.37
C PRO A 96 8.88 -20.18 12.41
N SER A 97 8.29 -19.94 13.59
CA SER A 97 6.95 -19.36 13.68
C SER A 97 6.90 -17.91 13.21
N VAL A 98 7.99 -17.16 13.41
CA VAL A 98 8.18 -15.83 12.82
C VAL A 98 8.16 -15.87 11.30
N VAL A 99 8.92 -16.76 10.68
CA VAL A 99 8.95 -16.88 9.21
C VAL A 99 7.56 -17.25 8.68
N VAL A 100 6.89 -18.22 9.32
CA VAL A 100 5.51 -18.61 8.98
C VAL A 100 4.55 -17.44 9.14
N PHE A 101 4.69 -16.64 10.19
CA PHE A 101 3.91 -15.43 10.40
C PHE A 101 4.04 -14.43 9.25
N PHE A 102 5.27 -14.09 8.82
CA PHE A 102 5.48 -13.15 7.71
C PHE A 102 4.89 -13.68 6.40
N LEU A 103 5.00 -14.99 6.13
CA LEU A 103 4.42 -15.62 4.95
C LEU A 103 2.88 -15.57 4.96
N ILE A 104 2.24 -16.00 6.05
CA ILE A 104 0.77 -16.01 6.16
C ILE A 104 0.23 -14.57 6.16
N LEU A 105 0.90 -13.64 6.86
CA LEU A 105 0.50 -12.25 6.91
C LEU A 105 0.62 -11.60 5.52
N GLY A 106 1.70 -11.87 4.77
CA GLY A 106 1.87 -11.37 3.40
C GLY A 106 0.77 -11.83 2.44
N VAL A 107 0.35 -13.10 2.56
CA VAL A 107 -0.83 -13.63 1.84
C VAL A 107 -2.08 -12.84 2.25
N GLY A 108 -2.35 -12.69 3.54
CA GLY A 108 -3.51 -11.95 4.05
C GLY A 108 -3.56 -10.48 3.58
N ILE A 109 -2.43 -9.76 3.65
CA ILE A 109 -2.28 -8.38 3.15
C ILE A 109 -2.57 -8.33 1.64
N THR A 110 -2.07 -9.30 0.88
CA THR A 110 -2.33 -9.37 -0.56
C THR A 110 -3.81 -9.54 -0.84
N LEU A 111 -4.48 -10.49 -0.16
CA LEU A 111 -5.90 -10.76 -0.40
C LEU A 111 -6.77 -9.54 -0.08
N ILE A 112 -6.51 -8.85 1.04
CA ILE A 112 -7.30 -7.68 1.45
C ILE A 112 -7.06 -6.48 0.51
N GLN A 113 -5.82 -6.25 0.09
CA GLN A 113 -5.45 -5.18 -0.85
C GLN A 113 -6.16 -5.35 -2.20
N VAL A 114 -6.17 -6.57 -2.74
CA VAL A 114 -6.89 -6.89 -3.98
C VAL A 114 -8.39 -6.79 -3.79
N GLY A 115 -8.92 -7.29 -2.67
CA GLY A 115 -10.34 -7.45 -2.41
C GLY A 115 -11.11 -6.15 -2.15
N LEU A 116 -10.50 -5.19 -1.43
CA LEU A 116 -11.19 -3.98 -0.99
C LEU A 116 -11.54 -3.03 -2.14
N SER A 117 -10.67 -2.94 -3.16
CA SER A 117 -10.89 -1.98 -4.24
C SER A 117 -12.13 -2.31 -5.09
N PRO A 118 -12.33 -3.56 -5.56
CA PRO A 118 -13.55 -3.98 -6.25
C PRO A 118 -14.79 -3.95 -5.35
N LEU A 119 -14.64 -4.33 -4.07
CA LEU A 119 -15.75 -4.32 -3.12
C LEU A 119 -16.31 -2.90 -2.93
N LEU A 120 -15.43 -1.91 -2.82
CA LEU A 120 -15.84 -0.50 -2.78
C LEU A 120 -16.45 -0.04 -4.11
N ALA A 121 -15.93 -0.54 -5.23
CA ALA A 121 -16.43 -0.22 -6.58
C ALA A 121 -17.84 -0.76 -6.89
N ASN A 122 -18.39 -1.64 -6.05
CA ASN A 122 -19.80 -2.02 -6.11
C ASN A 122 -20.73 -1.03 -5.38
N ILE A 123 -20.19 -0.22 -4.48
CA ILE A 123 -20.95 0.72 -3.66
C ILE A 123 -20.84 2.15 -4.24
N VAL A 124 -19.62 2.52 -4.65
CA VAL A 124 -19.30 3.83 -5.25
C VAL A 124 -18.79 3.60 -6.67
N SER A 125 -19.31 4.34 -7.64
CA SER A 125 -18.91 4.21 -9.04
C SER A 125 -18.72 5.57 -9.71
N GLY A 126 -18.21 5.56 -10.94
CA GLY A 126 -17.97 6.76 -11.73
C GLY A 126 -16.94 7.69 -11.12
N LYS A 127 -17.21 9.00 -11.17
CA LYS A 127 -16.26 10.06 -10.77
C LYS A 127 -15.85 10.00 -9.29
N SER A 128 -16.70 9.46 -8.42
CA SER A 128 -16.42 9.41 -6.97
C SER A 128 -15.59 8.20 -6.54
N LEU A 129 -15.34 7.21 -7.42
CA LEU A 129 -14.62 5.99 -7.05
C LEU A 129 -13.18 6.27 -6.60
N ALA A 130 -12.46 7.14 -7.30
CA ALA A 130 -11.10 7.52 -6.93
C ALA A 130 -11.04 8.19 -5.55
N SER A 131 -11.98 9.10 -5.27
CA SER A 131 -12.13 9.79 -3.97
C SER A 131 -12.45 8.79 -2.86
N ALA A 132 -13.38 7.86 -3.07
CA ALA A 132 -13.73 6.85 -2.08
C ALA A 132 -12.58 5.88 -1.79
N LEU A 133 -11.86 5.41 -2.82
CA LEU A 133 -10.67 4.58 -2.63
C LEU A 133 -9.57 5.33 -1.87
N THR A 134 -9.38 6.61 -2.21
CA THR A 134 -8.44 7.49 -1.51
C THR A 134 -8.80 7.64 -0.03
N PHE A 135 -10.08 7.86 0.27
CA PHE A 135 -10.56 7.92 1.64
C PHE A 135 -10.31 6.59 2.39
N GLY A 136 -10.52 5.45 1.72
CA GLY A 136 -10.14 4.14 2.24
C GLY A 136 -8.65 4.03 2.58
N GLN A 137 -7.76 4.53 1.71
CA GLN A 137 -6.32 4.56 1.98
C GLN A 137 -5.95 5.48 3.14
N PHE A 138 -6.66 6.61 3.32
CA PHE A 138 -6.51 7.44 4.50
C PHE A 138 -6.91 6.69 5.78
N VAL A 139 -8.06 6.00 5.78
CA VAL A 139 -8.51 5.19 6.91
C VAL A 139 -7.53 4.05 7.23
N LYS A 140 -6.97 3.39 6.21
CA LYS A 140 -5.87 2.42 6.37
C LYS A 140 -4.67 3.09 7.06
N ALA A 141 -4.26 4.26 6.59
CA ALA A 141 -3.10 4.96 7.15
C ALA A 141 -3.30 5.33 8.62
N LEU A 142 -4.51 5.71 9.05
CA LEU A 142 -4.83 5.89 10.47
C LEU A 142 -4.61 4.62 11.28
N GLY A 143 -5.08 3.47 10.76
CA GLY A 143 -4.85 2.18 11.39
C GLY A 143 -3.35 1.88 11.54
N SER A 144 -2.59 2.01 10.46
CA SER A 144 -1.13 1.76 10.47
C SER A 144 -0.35 2.72 11.37
N PHE A 145 -0.79 3.97 11.49
CA PHE A 145 -0.18 4.97 12.38
C PHE A 145 -0.33 4.61 13.87
N LEU A 146 -1.44 3.97 14.25
CA LEU A 146 -1.68 3.58 15.64
C LEU A 146 -0.81 2.41 16.09
N ILE A 147 -0.38 1.54 15.16
CA ILE A 147 0.30 0.29 15.50
C ILE A 147 1.65 0.48 16.19
N PRO A 148 2.56 1.35 15.73
CA PRO A 148 3.80 1.61 16.46
C PRO A 148 3.57 2.15 17.88
N ILE A 149 2.58 3.02 18.06
CA ILE A 149 2.24 3.61 19.36
C ILE A 149 1.73 2.52 20.31
N LEU A 150 0.78 1.70 19.84
CA LEU A 150 0.21 0.61 20.63
C LEU A 150 1.22 -0.51 20.89
N GLY A 151 2.13 -0.77 19.94
CA GLY A 151 3.20 -1.75 20.08
C GLY A 151 4.22 -1.33 21.12
N ALA A 152 4.64 -0.06 21.11
CA ALA A 152 5.53 0.51 22.14
C ALA A 152 4.84 0.50 23.52
N TRP A 153 3.57 0.89 23.59
CA TRP A 153 2.78 0.81 24.82
C TRP A 153 2.70 -0.61 25.37
N ALA A 154 2.38 -1.60 24.54
CA ALA A 154 2.31 -3.00 24.95
C ALA A 154 3.69 -3.52 25.39
N SER A 155 4.76 -3.15 24.69
CA SER A 155 6.12 -3.52 25.10
C SER A 155 6.50 -2.93 26.46
N PHE A 156 6.19 -1.66 26.71
CA PHE A 156 6.57 -0.95 27.94
C PHE A 156 5.72 -1.37 29.15
N TYR A 157 4.39 -1.44 28.99
CA TYR A 157 3.47 -1.67 30.11
C TYR A 157 3.07 -3.13 30.29
N LEU A 158 3.04 -3.93 29.22
CA LEU A 158 2.67 -5.35 29.26
C LEU A 158 3.89 -6.28 29.13
N GLY A 159 5.09 -5.72 28.96
CA GLY A 159 6.36 -6.47 28.88
C GLY A 159 6.64 -7.12 27.52
N SER A 160 5.72 -7.06 26.55
CA SER A 160 5.92 -7.59 25.21
C SER A 160 4.94 -6.98 24.21
N TRP A 161 5.45 -6.57 23.05
CA TRP A 161 4.65 -6.07 21.93
C TRP A 161 3.60 -7.08 21.44
N ARG A 162 3.82 -8.39 21.65
CA ARG A 162 2.88 -9.46 21.25
C ARG A 162 1.54 -9.38 21.97
N TYR A 163 1.49 -8.78 23.16
CA TYR A 163 0.23 -8.59 23.88
C TYR A 163 -0.71 -7.59 23.18
N LEU A 164 -0.25 -6.91 22.13
CA LEU A 164 -1.11 -6.15 21.23
C LEU A 164 -2.04 -7.06 20.40
N PHE A 165 -1.60 -8.27 20.06
CA PHE A 165 -2.29 -9.10 19.04
C PHE A 165 -3.73 -9.47 19.41
N PRO A 166 -4.08 -9.81 20.66
CA PRO A 166 -5.48 -10.05 21.04
C PRO A 166 -6.40 -8.86 20.74
N PHE A 167 -5.92 -7.62 20.94
CA PHE A 167 -6.69 -6.41 20.62
C PHE A 167 -6.90 -6.26 19.11
N LEU A 168 -5.87 -6.54 18.31
CA LEU A 168 -5.96 -6.51 16.85
C LEU A 168 -6.91 -7.58 16.31
N ILE A 169 -6.83 -8.79 16.86
CA ILE A 169 -7.73 -9.90 16.52
C ILE A 169 -9.16 -9.56 16.89
N ALA A 170 -9.39 -8.96 18.07
CA ALA A 170 -10.73 -8.55 18.50
C ALA A 170 -11.36 -7.52 17.54
N TYR A 171 -10.61 -6.48 17.16
CA TYR A 171 -11.08 -5.51 16.16
C TYR A 171 -11.33 -6.19 14.80
N SER A 172 -10.44 -7.10 14.40
CA SER A 172 -10.55 -7.80 13.13
C SER A 172 -11.81 -8.66 13.06
N ILE A 173 -12.15 -9.36 14.15
CA ILE A 173 -13.41 -10.10 14.30
C ILE A 173 -14.61 -9.14 14.21
N LEU A 174 -14.55 -7.99 14.91
CA LEU A 174 -15.60 -6.97 14.81
C LEU A 174 -15.79 -6.48 13.37
N SER A 175 -14.70 -6.19 12.65
CA SER A 175 -14.74 -5.78 11.24
C SER A 175 -15.35 -6.88 10.35
N ILE A 176 -15.03 -8.15 10.60
CA ILE A 176 -15.64 -9.29 9.90
C ILE A 176 -17.15 -9.34 10.17
N LEU A 177 -17.59 -9.17 11.42
CA LEU A 177 -19.00 -9.19 11.81
C LEU A 177 -19.77 -8.04 11.15
N ILE A 178 -19.25 -6.81 11.24
CA ILE A 178 -19.85 -5.64 10.58
C ILE A 178 -20.00 -5.91 9.08
N LEU A 179 -18.95 -6.42 8.43
CA LEU A 179 -18.99 -6.74 7.01
C LEU A 179 -19.97 -7.86 6.69
N HIS A 180 -20.00 -8.93 7.49
CA HIS A 180 -20.90 -10.08 7.33
C HIS A 180 -22.37 -9.65 7.32
N PHE A 181 -22.78 -8.82 8.28
CA PHE A 181 -24.17 -8.37 8.40
C PHE A 181 -24.53 -7.22 7.45
N THR A 182 -23.56 -6.59 6.79
CA THR A 182 -23.83 -5.50 5.84
C THR A 182 -24.20 -6.06 4.46
N PRO A 183 -25.41 -5.79 3.93
CA PRO A 183 -25.80 -6.24 2.60
C PRO A 183 -25.08 -5.42 1.54
N ILE A 184 -24.14 -6.05 0.82
CA ILE A 184 -23.44 -5.46 -0.32
C ILE A 184 -23.83 -6.29 -1.54
N HIS A 185 -24.47 -5.66 -2.52
CA HIS A 185 -24.85 -6.34 -3.76
C HIS A 185 -23.63 -6.41 -4.66
N GLU A 186 -23.09 -7.62 -4.85
CA GLU A 186 -21.95 -7.83 -5.72
C GLU A 186 -22.41 -8.06 -7.15
N GLN A 187 -21.75 -7.41 -8.12
CA GLN A 187 -21.96 -7.74 -9.52
C GLN A 187 -21.45 -9.16 -9.77
N LYS A 188 -22.34 -10.06 -10.21
CA LYS A 188 -21.97 -11.43 -10.57
C LYS A 188 -21.02 -11.39 -11.77
N VAL A 189 -19.77 -11.81 -11.57
CA VAL A 189 -18.80 -11.96 -12.66
C VAL A 189 -19.11 -13.26 -13.40
N SER A 190 -19.42 -13.17 -14.69
CA SER A 190 -20.00 -14.27 -15.48
C SER A 190 -18.98 -15.30 -16.01
N LYS A 191 -17.68 -15.11 -15.80
CA LYS A 191 -16.63 -16.02 -16.31
C LYS A 191 -15.75 -16.59 -15.19
N SER A 192 -15.55 -17.91 -15.24
CA SER A 192 -14.51 -18.57 -14.46
C SER A 192 -13.14 -18.08 -14.93
N MET A 193 -12.32 -17.63 -13.98
CA MET A 193 -11.00 -17.09 -14.27
C MET A 193 -9.96 -18.21 -14.39
N SER A 194 -9.11 -18.10 -15.43
CA SER A 194 -7.78 -18.71 -15.48
C SER A 194 -6.74 -17.62 -15.28
N MET A 195 -5.58 -17.92 -14.67
CA MET A 195 -4.48 -16.96 -14.53
C MET A 195 -4.07 -16.34 -15.87
N LYS A 196 -4.15 -17.12 -16.96
CA LYS A 196 -3.90 -16.65 -18.33
C LYS A 196 -4.84 -15.52 -18.76
N ALA A 197 -6.10 -15.55 -18.32
CA ALA A 197 -7.07 -14.51 -18.65
C ALA A 197 -6.74 -13.17 -17.96
N ALA A 198 -6.32 -13.20 -16.69
CA ALA A 198 -5.89 -11.98 -16.00
C ALA A 198 -4.66 -11.33 -16.65
N PHE A 199 -3.63 -12.12 -17.00
CA PHE A 199 -2.47 -11.59 -17.71
C PHE A 199 -2.78 -11.14 -19.14
N SER A 200 -3.79 -11.73 -19.79
CA SER A 200 -4.23 -11.30 -21.13
C SER A 200 -4.73 -9.85 -21.14
N LEU A 201 -5.19 -9.32 -20.00
CA LEU A 201 -5.59 -7.92 -19.87
C LEU A 201 -4.44 -6.94 -20.08
N LEU A 202 -3.18 -7.35 -19.89
CA LEU A 202 -2.00 -6.55 -20.25
C LEU A 202 -1.91 -6.29 -21.76
N GLY A 203 -2.67 -7.03 -22.60
CA GLY A 203 -2.82 -6.70 -24.02
C GLY A 203 -3.53 -5.36 -24.25
N HIS A 204 -4.35 -4.89 -23.29
CA HIS A 204 -4.93 -3.56 -23.36
C HIS A 204 -3.91 -2.51 -22.99
N ARG A 205 -3.63 -1.59 -23.93
CA ARG A 205 -2.65 -0.51 -23.74
C ARG A 205 -2.85 0.29 -22.45
N VAL A 206 -4.09 0.62 -22.09
CA VAL A 206 -4.39 1.36 -20.85
C VAL A 206 -3.99 0.56 -19.62
N ILE A 207 -4.29 -0.74 -19.59
CA ILE A 207 -3.98 -1.63 -18.46
C ILE A 207 -2.47 -1.84 -18.33
N LEU A 208 -1.76 -2.09 -19.43
CA LEU A 208 -0.31 -2.23 -19.42
C LEU A 208 0.39 -0.99 -18.90
N LEU A 209 0.01 0.18 -19.43
CA LEU A 209 0.63 1.43 -19.02
C LEU A 209 0.37 1.71 -17.53
N SER A 210 -0.85 1.44 -17.06
CA SER A 210 -1.22 1.56 -15.65
C SER A 210 -0.49 0.58 -14.75
N PHE A 211 -0.31 -0.67 -15.18
CA PHE A 211 0.43 -1.69 -14.44
C PHE A 211 1.89 -1.26 -14.20
N LEU A 212 2.55 -0.78 -15.25
CA LEU A 212 3.91 -0.25 -15.14
C LEU A 212 3.95 1.02 -14.28
N SER A 213 2.92 1.86 -14.34
CA SER A 213 2.84 3.06 -13.49
C SER A 213 2.63 2.69 -12.02
N MET A 214 1.91 1.60 -11.73
CA MET A 214 1.78 1.03 -10.39
C MET A 214 3.13 0.50 -9.88
N LEU A 215 3.90 -0.15 -10.75
CA LEU A 215 5.26 -0.61 -10.43
C LEU A 215 6.17 0.57 -10.06
N CYS A 216 6.17 1.64 -10.87
CA CYS A 216 6.92 2.85 -10.57
C CYS A 216 6.42 3.58 -9.31
N HIS A 217 5.11 3.65 -9.10
CA HIS A 217 4.50 4.28 -7.91
C HIS A 217 4.98 3.65 -6.61
N VAL A 218 4.96 2.33 -6.54
CA VAL A 218 5.34 1.59 -5.33
C VAL A 218 6.86 1.53 -5.20
N GLY A 219 7.57 1.45 -6.33
CA GLY A 219 9.01 1.62 -6.37
C GLY A 219 9.45 2.98 -5.79
N LEU A 220 8.75 4.06 -6.14
CA LEU A 220 8.95 5.38 -5.54
C LEU A 220 8.65 5.37 -4.05
N ASP A 221 7.53 4.78 -3.64
CA ASP A 221 7.09 4.73 -2.24
C ASP A 221 8.14 4.04 -1.35
N VAL A 222 8.55 2.82 -1.71
CA VAL A 222 9.52 2.05 -0.93
C VAL A 222 10.93 2.64 -1.07
N GLY A 223 11.29 3.07 -2.28
CA GLY A 223 12.58 3.67 -2.55
C GLY A 223 12.81 4.96 -1.76
N MET A 224 11.79 5.83 -1.63
CA MET A 224 11.87 7.00 -0.77
C MET A 224 12.09 6.64 0.70
N ASN A 225 11.43 5.59 1.22
CA ASN A 225 11.62 5.13 2.60
C ASN A 225 13.04 4.60 2.89
N ILE A 226 13.77 4.19 1.84
CA ILE A 226 15.15 3.72 1.94
C ILE A 226 16.15 4.86 1.69
N ALA A 227 15.90 5.69 0.68
CA ALA A 227 16.80 6.77 0.27
C ALA A 227 16.76 7.95 1.24
N SER A 228 15.60 8.31 1.79
CA SER A 228 15.44 9.49 2.65
C SER A 228 16.35 9.49 3.88
N PRO A 229 16.40 8.42 4.72
CA PRO A 229 17.32 8.40 5.86
C PRO A 229 18.79 8.39 5.40
N LYS A 230 19.13 7.68 4.32
CA LYS A 230 20.50 7.63 3.80
C LYS A 230 20.99 8.99 3.27
N LEU A 231 20.11 9.73 2.58
CA LEU A 231 20.39 11.09 2.10
C LEU A 231 20.62 12.07 3.26
N MET A 232 19.85 11.94 4.35
CA MET A 232 20.05 12.76 5.55
C MET A 232 21.43 12.54 6.17
N VAL A 233 21.84 11.27 6.32
CA VAL A 233 23.16 10.91 6.84
C VAL A 233 24.27 11.41 5.91
N GLU A 234 24.13 11.17 4.61
CA GLU A 234 25.14 11.53 3.60
C GLU A 234 25.37 13.04 3.52
N ARG A 235 24.32 13.86 3.59
CA ARG A 235 24.43 15.31 3.30
C ARG A 235 24.50 16.20 4.52
N VAL A 236 23.84 15.82 5.61
CA VAL A 236 23.72 16.68 6.79
C VAL A 236 24.56 16.16 7.96
N GLY A 237 25.08 14.93 7.89
CA GLY A 237 25.97 14.38 8.91
C GLY A 237 25.34 14.24 10.30
N GLY A 238 24.01 14.07 10.37
CA GLY A 238 23.25 14.02 11.63
C GLY A 238 23.28 12.68 12.36
N SER A 239 22.83 12.67 13.61
CA SER A 239 22.57 11.42 14.36
C SER A 239 21.53 10.57 13.63
N ILE A 240 21.62 9.24 13.82
CA ILE A 240 20.69 8.24 13.23
C ILE A 240 19.22 8.59 13.55
N GLU A 241 18.97 9.27 14.67
CA GLU A 241 17.65 9.72 15.10
C GLU A 241 17.03 10.74 14.13
N VAL A 242 17.79 11.74 13.68
CA VAL A 242 17.31 12.75 12.71
C VAL A 242 17.00 12.11 11.36
N ALA A 243 17.82 11.15 10.94
CA ALA A 243 17.59 10.38 9.72
C ALA A 243 16.31 9.52 9.82
N THR A 244 16.00 8.98 11.00
CA THR A 244 14.83 8.13 11.23
C THR A 244 13.51 8.92 11.10
N TYR A 245 13.49 10.19 11.49
CA TYR A 245 12.31 11.05 11.30
C TYR A 245 11.93 11.27 9.82
N ALA A 246 12.84 11.05 8.88
CA ALA A 246 12.56 11.21 7.44
C ALA A 246 11.42 10.30 6.97
N ASN A 247 11.37 9.06 7.46
CA ASN A 247 10.28 8.13 7.14
C ASN A 247 8.96 8.57 7.80
N SER A 248 9.02 9.07 9.03
CA SER A 248 7.85 9.63 9.72
C SER A 248 7.27 10.83 8.96
N VAL A 249 8.12 11.74 8.47
CA VAL A 249 7.73 12.86 7.62
C VAL A 249 7.04 12.35 6.36
N TYR A 250 7.66 11.40 5.65
CA TYR A 250 7.07 10.83 4.44
C TYR A 250 5.67 10.25 4.70
N PHE A 251 5.50 9.39 5.71
CA PHE A 251 4.19 8.79 6.01
C PHE A 251 3.15 9.79 6.52
N LEU A 252 3.57 10.79 7.31
CA LEU A 252 2.68 11.87 7.77
C LEU A 252 2.11 12.64 6.58
N PHE A 253 3.00 13.13 5.71
CA PHE A 253 2.61 13.91 4.52
C PHE A 253 1.80 13.07 3.52
N ARG A 254 2.10 11.77 3.40
CA ARG A 254 1.27 10.85 2.61
C ARG A 254 -0.13 10.71 3.19
N THR A 255 -0.27 10.58 4.51
CA THR A 255 -1.56 10.47 5.20
C THR A 255 -2.40 11.74 5.01
N VAL A 256 -1.78 12.91 5.21
CA VAL A 256 -2.40 14.21 4.93
C VAL A 256 -2.78 14.33 3.45
N GLY A 257 -1.92 13.87 2.55
CA GLY A 257 -2.17 13.83 1.11
C GLY A 257 -3.37 12.97 0.73
N CYS A 258 -3.57 11.80 1.35
CA CYS A 258 -4.77 10.98 1.17
C CYS A 258 -6.02 11.68 1.71
N PHE A 259 -5.94 12.31 2.89
CA PHE A 259 -7.08 13.03 3.46
C PHE A 259 -7.52 14.18 2.54
N LEU A 260 -6.60 15.08 2.19
CA LEU A 260 -6.87 16.20 1.29
C LEU A 260 -7.29 15.70 -0.10
N GLY A 261 -6.63 14.67 -0.61
CA GLY A 261 -6.95 14.04 -1.89
C GLY A 261 -8.37 13.52 -1.92
N SER A 262 -8.85 12.88 -0.84
CA SER A 262 -10.22 12.38 -0.76
C SER A 262 -11.26 13.50 -0.93
N LEU A 263 -11.00 14.67 -0.34
CA LEU A 263 -11.87 15.84 -0.43
C LEU A 263 -11.80 16.49 -1.82
N VAL A 264 -10.60 16.67 -2.37
CA VAL A 264 -10.39 17.38 -3.63
C VAL A 264 -10.82 16.53 -4.84
N LEU A 265 -10.54 15.22 -4.84
CA LEU A 265 -10.97 14.30 -5.91
C LEU A 265 -12.50 14.16 -6.02
N SER A 266 -13.26 14.61 -5.01
CA SER A 266 -14.72 14.69 -5.10
C SER A 266 -15.21 15.88 -5.94
N LYS A 267 -14.35 16.88 -6.19
CA LYS A 267 -14.69 18.15 -6.85
C LYS A 267 -13.90 18.42 -8.13
N VAL A 268 -12.71 17.85 -8.26
CA VAL A 268 -11.78 18.09 -9.38
C VAL A 268 -11.68 16.83 -10.25
N SER A 269 -11.42 16.99 -11.56
CA SER A 269 -11.19 15.85 -12.44
C SER A 269 -9.93 15.07 -12.05
N HIS A 270 -9.95 13.76 -12.29
CA HIS A 270 -8.86 12.86 -11.89
C HIS A 270 -7.57 13.20 -12.62
N LYS A 271 -7.65 13.61 -13.88
CA LYS A 271 -6.50 14.02 -14.70
C LYS A 271 -5.83 15.28 -14.20
N VAL A 272 -6.60 16.31 -13.86
CA VAL A 272 -6.04 17.56 -13.34
C VAL A 272 -5.37 17.29 -12.01
N PHE A 273 -6.05 16.57 -11.11
CA PHE A 273 -5.49 16.18 -9.82
C PHE A 273 -4.19 15.38 -9.98
N TYR A 274 -4.19 14.34 -10.83
CA TYR A 274 -3.01 13.52 -11.07
C TYR A 274 -1.83 14.31 -11.64
N ASN A 275 -2.09 15.22 -12.59
CA ASN A 275 -1.03 16.06 -13.16
C ASN A 275 -0.41 17.00 -12.12
N VAL A 276 -1.23 17.62 -11.27
CA VAL A 276 -0.75 18.44 -10.17
C VAL A 276 0.07 17.60 -9.19
N SER A 277 -0.41 16.40 -8.85
CA SER A 277 0.35 15.42 -8.05
C SER A 277 1.71 15.11 -8.66
N MET A 278 1.80 14.85 -9.97
CA MET A 278 3.09 14.58 -10.64
C MET A 278 4.03 15.79 -10.61
N LEU A 279 3.51 17.01 -10.82
CA LEU A 279 4.32 18.22 -10.70
C LEU A 279 4.89 18.40 -9.29
N ILE A 280 4.09 18.15 -8.25
CA ILE A 280 4.54 18.18 -6.85
C ILE A 280 5.64 17.13 -6.61
N ILE A 281 5.47 15.90 -7.12
CA ILE A 281 6.50 14.86 -7.01
C ILE A 281 7.79 15.29 -7.71
N ILE A 282 7.70 15.83 -8.93
CA ILE A 282 8.88 16.28 -9.70
C ILE A 282 9.61 17.41 -8.98
N LEU A 283 8.89 18.39 -8.43
CA LEU A 283 9.48 19.48 -7.64
C LEU A 283 10.18 18.94 -6.40
N GLY A 284 9.54 18.04 -5.65
CA GLY A 284 10.16 17.40 -4.50
C GLY A 284 11.40 16.59 -4.86
N ALA A 285 11.32 15.75 -5.89
CA ALA A 285 12.43 14.94 -6.36
C ALA A 285 13.60 15.78 -6.89
N ALA A 286 13.32 16.84 -7.66
CA ALA A 286 14.34 17.78 -8.12
C ALA A 286 15.03 18.47 -6.93
N GLY A 287 14.26 18.90 -5.93
CA GLY A 287 14.81 19.47 -4.70
C GLY A 287 15.74 18.51 -3.96
N LEU A 288 15.44 17.20 -3.92
CA LEU A 288 16.33 16.20 -3.31
C LEU A 288 17.70 16.10 -3.96
N PHE A 289 17.87 16.49 -5.23
CA PHE A 289 19.21 16.51 -5.84
C PHE A 289 20.11 17.59 -5.25
N PHE A 290 19.56 18.71 -4.82
CA PHE A 290 20.31 19.90 -4.41
C PHE A 290 20.21 20.24 -2.92
N ALA A 291 19.26 19.65 -2.20
CA ALA A 291 19.04 19.93 -0.78
C ALA A 291 20.25 19.52 0.08
N ASP A 292 20.75 20.45 0.88
CA ASP A 292 21.96 20.34 1.71
C ASP A 292 21.67 20.47 3.23
N ASN A 293 20.43 20.75 3.60
CA ASN A 293 20.01 20.94 4.99
C ASN A 293 18.76 20.12 5.33
N VAL A 294 18.59 19.81 6.62
CA VAL A 294 17.53 18.94 7.15
C VAL A 294 16.13 19.43 6.74
N TYR A 295 15.85 20.73 6.90
CA TYR A 295 14.53 21.30 6.63
C TYR A 295 14.14 21.20 5.16
N THR A 296 15.08 21.47 4.26
CA THR A 296 14.85 21.38 2.81
C THR A 296 14.66 19.94 2.38
N LEU A 297 15.43 19.00 2.94
CA LEU A 297 15.22 17.57 2.69
C LEU A 297 13.83 17.11 3.18
N TYR A 298 13.41 17.47 4.40
CA TYR A 298 12.06 17.16 4.89
C TYR A 298 10.95 17.76 4.02
N LEU A 299 11.12 19.00 3.57
CA LEU A 299 10.17 19.63 2.65
C LEU A 299 10.07 18.83 1.34
N CYS A 300 11.20 18.47 0.74
CA CYS A 300 11.24 17.70 -0.51
C CYS A 300 10.62 16.30 -0.35
N ILE A 301 10.94 15.61 0.74
CA ILE A 301 10.33 14.31 1.10
C ILE A 301 8.81 14.45 1.26
N GLY A 302 8.36 15.49 1.96
CA GLY A 302 6.94 15.78 2.17
C GLY A 302 6.20 16.08 0.86
N LEU A 303 6.82 16.82 -0.07
CA LEU A 303 6.27 17.06 -1.40
C LEU A 303 6.10 15.75 -2.18
N VAL A 304 7.16 14.92 -2.24
CA VAL A 304 7.07 13.60 -2.90
C VAL A 304 5.95 12.75 -2.27
N ALA A 305 5.85 12.73 -0.94
CA ALA A 305 4.82 11.99 -0.21
C ALA A 305 3.39 12.46 -0.51
N ILE A 306 3.13 13.78 -0.46
CA ILE A 306 1.82 14.37 -0.82
C ILE A 306 1.48 14.00 -2.26
N GLY A 307 2.40 14.23 -3.19
CA GLY A 307 2.14 14.00 -4.61
C GLY A 307 1.85 12.53 -4.91
N ASN A 308 2.57 11.61 -4.26
CA ASN A 308 2.44 10.17 -4.48
C ASN A 308 1.21 9.54 -3.80
N SER A 309 0.62 10.21 -2.80
CA SER A 309 -0.43 9.65 -1.93
C SER A 309 -1.67 9.09 -2.64
N ASN A 310 -2.07 9.71 -3.76
CA ASN A 310 -3.34 9.40 -4.46
C ASN A 310 -3.15 8.65 -5.78
N VAL A 311 -1.91 8.30 -6.14
CA VAL A 311 -1.58 7.66 -7.42
C VAL A 311 -2.25 6.28 -7.54
N TYR A 312 -2.16 5.44 -6.50
CA TYR A 312 -2.82 4.13 -6.45
C TYR A 312 -4.35 4.24 -6.69
N PRO A 313 -5.12 5.01 -5.87
CA PRO A 313 -6.57 5.12 -6.07
C PRO A 313 -7.00 5.60 -7.46
N ILE A 314 -6.26 6.56 -8.03
CA ILE A 314 -6.57 7.13 -9.35
C ILE A 314 -6.34 6.09 -10.45
N ILE A 315 -5.20 5.40 -10.44
CA ILE A 315 -4.89 4.40 -11.47
C ILE A 315 -5.86 3.20 -11.37
N VAL A 316 -6.11 2.69 -10.17
CA VAL A 316 -6.99 1.53 -9.95
C VAL A 316 -8.42 1.86 -10.35
N SER A 317 -8.97 3.00 -9.90
CA SER A 317 -10.33 3.43 -10.29
C SER A 317 -10.44 3.61 -11.80
N ARG A 318 -9.45 4.21 -12.45
CA ARG A 318 -9.44 4.39 -13.90
C ARG A 318 -9.50 3.06 -14.64
N CYS A 319 -8.70 2.09 -14.23
CA CYS A 319 -8.68 0.77 -14.88
C CYS A 319 -9.99 0.01 -14.65
N MET A 320 -10.59 0.12 -13.46
CA MET A 320 -11.88 -0.49 -13.14
C MET A 320 -13.04 0.13 -13.93
N LEU A 321 -12.96 1.42 -14.25
CA LEU A 321 -13.93 2.10 -15.12
C LEU A 321 -13.70 1.77 -16.60
N TYR A 322 -12.46 1.50 -16.99
CA TYR A 322 -12.10 1.11 -18.36
C TYR A 322 -12.54 -0.31 -18.70
N LEU A 323 -12.42 -1.27 -17.77
CA LEU A 323 -12.91 -2.64 -17.90
C LEU A 323 -13.88 -3.00 -16.76
N PRO A 324 -15.13 -2.49 -16.79
CA PRO A 324 -16.08 -2.64 -15.69
C PRO A 324 -16.51 -4.09 -15.43
N ASP A 325 -16.43 -4.96 -16.44
CA ASP A 325 -16.75 -6.38 -16.32
C ASP A 325 -15.61 -7.22 -15.72
N ASN A 326 -14.40 -6.64 -15.61
CA ASN A 326 -13.18 -7.31 -15.15
C ASN A 326 -12.56 -6.62 -13.93
N LYS A 327 -13.36 -6.00 -13.06
CA LYS A 327 -12.87 -5.26 -11.89
C LYS A 327 -11.97 -6.09 -10.97
N ASN A 328 -12.29 -7.37 -10.79
CA ASN A 328 -11.53 -8.28 -9.94
C ASN A 328 -10.13 -8.54 -10.54
N GLU A 329 -10.07 -8.84 -11.83
CA GLU A 329 -8.82 -9.07 -12.56
C GLU A 329 -7.97 -7.81 -12.67
N VAL A 330 -8.61 -6.67 -12.92
CA VAL A 330 -7.94 -5.36 -12.94
C VAL A 330 -7.32 -5.06 -11.58
N SER A 331 -8.07 -5.22 -10.48
CA SER A 331 -7.53 -5.01 -9.13
C SER A 331 -6.35 -5.93 -8.86
N ALA A 332 -6.50 -7.22 -9.13
CA ALA A 332 -5.45 -8.21 -8.96
C ALA A 332 -4.17 -7.85 -9.73
N LEU A 333 -4.32 -7.42 -10.99
CA LEU A 333 -3.19 -7.04 -11.83
C LEU A 333 -2.52 -5.75 -11.34
N MET A 334 -3.29 -4.73 -10.95
CA MET A 334 -2.72 -3.49 -10.38
C MET A 334 -1.98 -3.76 -9.06
N VAL A 335 -2.52 -4.63 -8.19
CA VAL A 335 -1.87 -5.02 -6.93
C VAL A 335 -0.62 -5.86 -7.18
N THR A 336 -0.58 -6.68 -8.23
CA THR A 336 0.64 -7.38 -8.67
C THR A 336 1.78 -6.38 -8.92
N GLY A 337 1.46 -5.18 -9.43
CA GLY A 337 2.42 -4.10 -9.65
C GLY A 337 3.13 -3.61 -8.38
N LEU A 338 2.60 -3.86 -7.18
CA LEU A 338 3.26 -3.50 -5.91
C LEU A 338 4.61 -4.22 -5.72
N PHE A 339 4.88 -5.29 -6.46
CA PHE A 339 6.21 -5.91 -6.49
C PHE A 339 7.33 -4.96 -6.96
N GLY A 340 6.99 -3.82 -7.58
CA GLY A 340 7.93 -2.73 -7.83
C GLY A 340 8.69 -2.27 -6.59
N GLY A 341 8.11 -2.44 -5.40
CA GLY A 341 8.74 -2.18 -4.11
C GLY A 341 9.92 -3.10 -3.76
N ALA A 342 10.04 -4.26 -4.39
CA ALA A 342 11.23 -5.11 -4.29
C ALA A 342 12.27 -4.77 -5.37
N ILE A 343 11.81 -4.42 -6.57
CA ILE A 343 12.66 -4.16 -7.74
C ILE A 343 13.43 -2.85 -7.58
N PHE A 344 12.74 -1.75 -7.26
CA PHE A 344 13.35 -0.43 -7.23
C PHE A 344 14.47 -0.30 -6.20
N PRO A 345 14.29 -0.71 -4.92
CA PRO A 345 15.37 -0.64 -3.94
C PRO A 345 16.65 -1.38 -4.34
N LEU A 346 16.52 -2.53 -5.01
CA LEU A 346 17.67 -3.28 -5.50
C LEU A 346 18.43 -2.48 -6.56
N ILE A 347 17.73 -1.94 -7.56
CA ILE A 347 18.33 -1.14 -8.63
C ILE A 347 18.92 0.16 -8.05
N MET A 348 18.23 0.79 -7.10
CA MET A 348 18.71 1.98 -6.40
C MET A 348 20.00 1.71 -5.64
N GLY A 349 20.11 0.57 -4.93
CA GLY A 349 21.33 0.16 -4.24
C GLY A 349 22.49 0.03 -5.21
N ILE A 350 22.32 -0.74 -6.29
CA ILE A 350 23.34 -0.91 -7.34
C ILE A 350 23.79 0.43 -7.92
N ALA A 351 22.84 1.33 -8.22
CA ALA A 351 23.16 2.64 -8.79
C ALA A 351 23.89 3.55 -7.78
N SER A 352 23.46 3.55 -6.52
CA SER A 352 24.11 4.33 -5.46
C SER A 352 25.53 3.84 -5.19
N ASP A 353 25.76 2.53 -5.18
CA ASP A 353 27.07 1.92 -4.97
C ASP A 353 28.01 2.23 -6.15
N ALA A 354 27.52 2.12 -7.40
CA ALA A 354 28.29 2.46 -8.59
C ALA A 354 28.74 3.93 -8.64
N MET A 355 27.93 4.83 -8.06
CA MET A 355 28.23 6.27 -8.01
C MET A 355 28.92 6.71 -6.71
N ASN A 356 29.01 5.84 -5.70
CA ASN A 356 29.44 6.15 -4.33
C ASN A 356 28.62 7.29 -3.67
N THR A 357 27.34 7.44 -4.03
CA THR A 357 26.43 8.46 -3.47
C THR A 357 24.97 8.04 -3.64
N GLN A 358 24.08 8.48 -2.75
CA GLN A 358 22.63 8.30 -2.88
C GLN A 358 22.02 8.98 -4.13
N VAL A 359 22.77 9.82 -4.85
CA VAL A 359 22.33 10.37 -6.15
C VAL A 359 21.98 9.27 -7.15
N GLY A 360 22.68 8.13 -7.13
CA GLY A 360 22.33 6.98 -7.98
C GLY A 360 20.90 6.47 -7.73
N GLY A 361 20.53 6.31 -6.46
CA GLY A 361 19.15 6.00 -6.06
C GLY A 361 18.14 7.06 -6.50
N LEU A 362 18.46 8.34 -6.38
CA LEU A 362 17.58 9.44 -6.83
C LEU A 362 17.34 9.43 -8.35
N ILE A 363 18.35 9.06 -9.14
CA ILE A 363 18.20 8.91 -10.61
C ILE A 363 17.19 7.81 -10.93
N VAL A 364 17.30 6.65 -10.28
CA VAL A 364 16.37 5.52 -10.48
C VAL A 364 14.93 5.93 -10.13
N LEU A 365 14.74 6.65 -9.02
CA LEU A 365 13.42 7.18 -8.64
C LEU A 365 12.89 8.16 -9.68
N SER A 366 13.75 9.04 -10.19
CA SER A 366 13.39 10.04 -11.21
C SER A 366 12.91 9.38 -12.52
N LEU A 367 13.53 8.28 -12.95
CA LEU A 367 13.07 7.50 -14.10
C LEU A 367 11.65 6.94 -13.89
N GLY A 368 11.36 6.44 -12.69
CA GLY A 368 10.02 6.01 -12.31
C GLY A 368 9.00 7.15 -12.33
N ILE A 369 9.37 8.32 -11.83
CA ILE A 369 8.53 9.53 -11.84
C ILE A 369 8.22 9.97 -13.28
N LEU A 370 9.22 10.00 -14.15
CA LEU A 370 9.04 10.32 -15.57
C LEU A 370 8.07 9.35 -16.25
N TYR A 371 8.15 8.06 -15.92
CA TYR A 371 7.21 7.08 -16.45
C TYR A 371 5.76 7.35 -15.97
N MET A 372 5.57 7.68 -14.69
CA MET A 372 4.24 8.05 -14.16
C MET A 372 3.68 9.32 -14.83
N MET A 373 4.52 10.30 -15.13
CA MET A 373 4.10 11.48 -15.91
C MET A 373 3.73 11.10 -17.35
N PHE A 374 4.51 10.24 -18.00
CA PHE A 374 4.22 9.71 -19.33
C PHE A 374 2.88 8.98 -19.39
N TRP A 375 2.55 8.21 -18.35
CA TRP A 375 1.26 7.52 -18.23
C TRP A 375 0.09 8.50 -18.33
N SER A 376 0.14 9.62 -17.61
CA SER A 376 -0.94 10.62 -17.60
C SER A 376 -1.20 11.25 -18.98
N VAL A 377 -0.14 11.46 -19.76
CA VAL A 377 -0.25 12.04 -21.12
C VAL A 377 -0.87 11.03 -22.09
N ARG A 378 -0.58 9.74 -21.93
CA ARG A 378 -1.01 8.69 -22.85
C ARG A 378 -2.38 8.10 -22.53
N VAL A 379 -2.78 8.10 -21.27
CA VAL A 379 -4.09 7.59 -20.83
C VAL A 379 -5.07 8.77 -20.72
N LYS A 380 -5.82 9.03 -21.79
CA LYS A 380 -6.84 10.09 -21.81
C LYS A 380 -7.98 9.77 -20.84
N GLU A 381 -8.54 10.77 -20.17
CA GLU A 381 -9.85 10.69 -19.50
C GLU A 381 -10.94 10.44 -20.55
N GLN A 382 -11.97 9.65 -20.16
CA GLN A 382 -13.17 9.39 -20.95
C GLN A 382 -14.28 10.24 -20.35
#